data_AF-A0AAU9VV30-F1
#
_entry.id   AF-A0AAU9VV30-F1
#
_cell.length_a   1.000
_cell.length_b   1.000
_cell.length_c   1.000
_cell.angle_alpha   90.00
_cell.angle_beta   90.00
_cell.angle_gamma   90.00
#
_symmetry.space_group_name_H-M   'P 1'
#
loop_
_entity.id
_entity.type
_entity.pdbx_description
1 polymer ?
#
loop_
_entity_poly.entity_id
_entity_poly.type
_entity_poly.pdbx_seq_one_letter_code
_entity_poly.pdbx_strand_id
1 'polypeptide(L)'
;MQITASSAENDSIYLCSEESLRTLFSFFCNTLSTSCCYCGKPLDCKSLVFNRQSHVVSVTISCVGGDSFKWLSSPIMGGSPPKYYVNLRLIHGVFSCGLTETQYTSFCQAANIGSEGEKTFDTVLKKLGYLTVVKRVSNESMLAAQEQVKSNPTYAVNGECVITDARHDSSRSAAHTTVSALSFLTKKVLAVVNWSKANETSAVSREVPMTKELLTYLCETQGFHVAEVAHDFVLQLKTWILSKGMLNSFDSWHGAKSVTKAMKKVASGPQRDEGSKWFFELSDKVKSTRTHVYFCLKNSPPTEEEFQGTLLNVVDHYQGNHVRCHAESRCKQNGYVMSKRLLTKPEAVAAYRKAIMSTSIYRHASDYMQCRETYWIESLHSVMLIYAAKQIHYGDDSYNMRMELAILDWNENANREASSLQMYQHARHPNRLAETRVLTSKTFHFRETIWSTFFNINK
;
A
#
# COMPACT_ATOMS: atom_id res chain seq x y z
N MET A 1 34.76 -34.21 -13.59
CA MET A 1 33.79 -33.54 -14.50
C MET A 1 32.67 -32.90 -13.71
N GLN A 2 32.20 -31.71 -14.07
CA GLN A 2 31.00 -31.11 -13.48
C GLN A 2 29.83 -31.23 -14.47
N ILE A 3 28.71 -31.79 -14.03
CA ILE A 3 27.50 -32.02 -14.81
C ILE A 3 26.44 -31.03 -14.32
N THR A 4 26.09 -30.07 -15.17
CA THR A 4 25.09 -29.02 -14.91
C THR A 4 24.21 -28.84 -16.12
N ALA A 5 22.92 -28.57 -15.90
CA ALA A 5 22.03 -28.11 -16.95
C ALA A 5 22.29 -26.63 -17.28
N SER A 6 21.93 -26.23 -18.51
CA SER A 6 21.87 -24.82 -18.90
C SER A 6 20.68 -24.14 -18.22
N SER A 7 20.84 -22.88 -17.82
CA SER A 7 19.77 -22.13 -17.17
C SER A 7 18.67 -21.73 -18.17
N ALA A 8 17.42 -22.00 -17.79
CA ALA A 8 16.21 -21.53 -18.47
C ALA A 8 15.44 -20.57 -17.55
N GLU A 9 14.80 -19.55 -18.11
CA GLU A 9 14.18 -18.48 -17.33
C GLU A 9 13.12 -19.00 -16.35
N ASN A 10 12.27 -19.91 -16.81
CA ASN A 10 11.13 -20.46 -16.08
C ASN A 10 11.30 -21.95 -15.83
N ASP A 11 12.49 -22.37 -15.41
CA ASP A 11 12.74 -23.76 -15.05
C ASP A 11 11.93 -24.15 -13.81
N SER A 12 11.39 -25.37 -13.82
CA SER A 12 10.56 -25.86 -12.72
C SER A 12 11.42 -26.31 -11.54
N ILE A 13 11.10 -25.83 -10.33
CA ILE A 13 11.86 -26.14 -9.12
C ILE A 13 11.10 -27.15 -8.27
N TYR A 14 11.77 -28.25 -7.92
CA TYR A 14 11.22 -29.32 -7.08
C TYR A 14 12.05 -29.52 -5.82
N LEU A 15 11.39 -29.87 -4.71
CA LEU A 15 12.05 -30.32 -3.49
C LEU A 15 12.16 -31.85 -3.50
N CYS A 16 13.34 -32.36 -3.15
CA CYS A 16 13.60 -33.80 -3.05
C CYS A 16 14.37 -34.13 -1.77
N SER A 17 14.10 -35.31 -1.21
CA SER A 17 14.87 -35.83 -0.07
C SER A 17 16.19 -36.45 -0.56
N GLU A 18 17.21 -36.45 0.30
CA GLU A 18 18.48 -37.11 0.00
C GLU A 18 18.29 -38.60 -0.34
N GLU A 19 17.41 -39.29 0.39
CA GLU A 19 17.17 -40.73 0.18
C GLU A 19 16.52 -41.02 -1.16
N SER A 20 15.61 -40.14 -1.62
CA SER A 20 15.01 -40.24 -2.95
C SER A 20 16.08 -40.12 -4.05
N LEU A 21 17.04 -39.19 -3.89
CA LEU A 21 18.16 -39.05 -4.82
C LEU A 21 19.11 -40.25 -4.74
N ARG A 22 19.45 -40.71 -3.53
CA ARG A 22 20.30 -41.88 -3.30
C ARG A 22 19.72 -43.12 -3.96
N THR A 23 18.41 -43.32 -3.86
CA THR A 23 17.68 -44.40 -4.53
C THR A 23 17.80 -44.29 -6.05
N LEU A 24 17.62 -43.09 -6.61
CA LEU A 24 17.75 -42.84 -8.05
C LEU A 24 19.17 -43.14 -8.56
N PHE A 25 20.21 -42.61 -7.90
CA PHE A 25 21.60 -42.88 -8.28
C PHE A 25 21.94 -44.38 -8.13
N SER A 26 21.47 -45.02 -7.08
CA SER A 26 21.66 -46.47 -6.85
C SER A 26 21.04 -47.31 -7.96
N PHE A 27 19.85 -46.91 -8.46
CA PHE A 27 19.22 -47.55 -9.61
C PHE A 27 20.10 -47.45 -10.86
N PHE A 28 20.65 -46.27 -11.17
CA PHE A 28 21.55 -46.07 -12.30
C PHE A 28 22.86 -46.87 -12.19
N CYS A 29 23.54 -46.83 -11.04
CA CYS A 29 24.79 -47.57 -10.86
C CYS A 29 24.58 -49.09 -10.99
N ASN A 30 23.58 -49.62 -10.27
CA ASN A 30 23.47 -51.06 -10.04
C ASN A 30 22.66 -51.77 -11.14
N THR A 31 21.66 -51.10 -11.71
CA THR A 31 20.72 -51.73 -12.66
C THR A 31 21.07 -51.42 -14.10
N LEU A 32 21.51 -50.19 -14.39
CA LEU A 32 21.83 -49.74 -15.74
C LEU A 32 23.33 -49.88 -16.07
N SER A 33 24.12 -50.46 -15.16
CA SER A 33 25.57 -50.73 -15.30
C SER A 33 26.34 -49.57 -15.93
N THR A 34 26.14 -48.36 -15.40
CA THR A 34 26.82 -47.17 -15.91
C THR A 34 28.33 -47.24 -15.66
N SER A 35 29.10 -47.28 -16.75
CA SER A 35 30.56 -47.19 -16.73
C SER A 35 31.03 -45.74 -16.67
N CYS A 36 32.17 -45.52 -16.03
CA CYS A 36 32.90 -44.25 -16.04
C CYS A 36 33.21 -43.85 -17.50
N CYS A 37 32.88 -42.62 -17.88
CA CYS A 37 33.18 -42.14 -19.24
C CYS A 37 34.66 -41.86 -19.50
N TYR A 38 35.51 -41.88 -18.47
CA TYR A 38 36.97 -41.70 -18.60
C TYR A 38 37.70 -43.04 -18.65
N CYS A 39 37.56 -43.88 -17.62
CA CYS A 39 38.31 -45.13 -17.50
C CYS A 39 37.50 -46.40 -17.82
N GLY A 40 36.22 -46.29 -18.15
CA GLY A 40 35.35 -47.43 -18.48
C GLY A 40 34.99 -48.35 -17.30
N LYS A 41 35.54 -48.12 -16.11
CA LYS A 41 35.25 -48.92 -14.90
C LYS A 41 33.88 -48.57 -14.30
N PRO A 42 33.22 -49.49 -13.58
CA PRO A 42 31.93 -49.23 -12.94
C PRO A 42 31.98 -48.04 -11.97
N LEU A 43 30.88 -47.31 -11.87
CA LEU A 43 30.66 -46.31 -10.83
C LEU A 43 30.52 -47.00 -9.45
N ASP A 44 31.16 -46.45 -8.42
CA ASP A 44 31.02 -46.92 -7.05
C ASP A 44 29.89 -46.17 -6.35
N CYS A 45 28.72 -46.79 -6.26
CA CYS A 45 27.57 -46.16 -5.62
C CYS A 45 27.73 -45.94 -4.10
N LYS A 46 28.67 -46.63 -3.44
CA LYS A 46 28.99 -46.36 -2.03
C LYS A 46 29.80 -45.08 -1.86
N SER A 47 30.41 -44.58 -2.94
CA SER A 47 31.16 -43.32 -2.94
C SER A 47 30.29 -42.06 -3.06
N LEU A 48 28.97 -42.19 -3.10
CA LEU A 48 28.04 -41.07 -3.19
C LEU A 48 28.17 -40.11 -1.98
N VAL A 49 28.64 -38.90 -2.25
CA VAL A 49 28.72 -37.81 -1.28
C VAL A 49 27.73 -36.72 -1.66
N PHE A 50 26.82 -36.40 -0.74
CA PHE A 50 25.86 -35.32 -0.87
C PHE A 50 26.37 -34.10 -0.11
N ASN A 51 26.42 -32.95 -0.77
CA ASN A 51 26.80 -31.69 -0.14
C ASN A 51 25.72 -30.64 -0.41
N ARG A 52 25.21 -30.04 0.67
CA ARG A 52 24.19 -28.99 0.61
C ARG A 52 24.84 -27.63 0.36
N GLN A 53 24.35 -26.93 -0.65
CA GLN A 53 24.75 -25.58 -1.04
C GLN A 53 23.51 -24.70 -1.08
N SER A 54 23.01 -24.37 0.12
CA SER A 54 21.70 -23.76 0.32
C SER A 54 20.58 -24.64 -0.26
N HIS A 55 19.85 -24.19 -1.28
CA HIS A 55 18.79 -24.98 -1.91
C HIS A 55 19.28 -25.95 -2.99
N VAL A 56 20.58 -25.96 -3.24
CA VAL A 56 21.21 -26.85 -4.22
C VAL A 56 21.86 -28.01 -3.52
N VAL A 57 21.72 -29.19 -4.09
CA VAL A 57 22.52 -30.35 -3.71
C VAL A 57 23.59 -30.59 -4.77
N SER A 58 24.82 -30.74 -4.30
CA SER A 58 25.96 -31.23 -5.06
C SER A 58 26.13 -32.71 -4.75
N VAL A 59 26.05 -33.56 -5.77
CA VAL A 59 26.28 -35.00 -5.64
C VAL A 59 27.61 -35.33 -6.29
N THR A 60 28.55 -35.87 -5.52
CA THR A 60 29.80 -36.39 -6.03
C THR A 60 29.75 -37.92 -6.04
N ILE A 61 30.13 -38.53 -7.16
CA ILE A 61 30.29 -39.98 -7.30
C ILE A 61 31.65 -40.28 -7.93
N SER A 62 32.31 -41.32 -7.43
CA SER A 62 33.56 -41.82 -7.97
C SER A 62 33.37 -43.18 -8.65
N CYS A 63 34.26 -43.50 -9.58
CA CYS A 63 34.36 -44.85 -10.13
C CYS A 63 35.38 -45.69 -9.33
N VAL A 64 35.36 -47.01 -9.53
CA VAL A 64 36.36 -47.93 -8.95
C VAL A 64 37.80 -47.61 -9.43
N GLY A 65 37.94 -46.87 -10.54
CA GLY A 65 39.22 -46.37 -11.05
C GLY A 65 39.75 -45.11 -10.36
N GLY A 66 38.97 -44.44 -9.52
CA GLY A 66 39.36 -43.21 -8.82
C GLY A 66 38.91 -41.90 -9.48
N ASP A 67 38.35 -41.93 -10.69
CA ASP A 67 37.78 -40.73 -11.33
C ASP A 67 36.51 -40.28 -10.60
N SER A 68 36.29 -38.96 -10.50
CA SER A 68 35.12 -38.38 -9.84
C SER A 68 34.29 -37.43 -10.71
N PHE A 69 32.99 -37.48 -10.48
CA PHE A 69 31.95 -36.72 -11.16
C PHE A 69 31.18 -35.92 -10.13
N LYS A 70 30.86 -34.66 -10.45
CA LYS A 70 30.03 -33.80 -9.62
C LYS A 70 28.81 -33.38 -10.41
N TRP A 71 27.62 -33.71 -9.91
CA TRP A 71 26.34 -33.22 -10.43
C TRP A 71 25.77 -32.15 -9.49
N LEU A 72 25.07 -31.16 -10.06
CA LEU A 72 24.39 -30.12 -9.31
C LEU A 72 22.90 -30.12 -9.65
N SER A 73 22.05 -29.99 -8.63
CA SER A 73 20.59 -29.94 -8.79
C SER A 73 20.06 -28.61 -9.31
N SER A 74 20.92 -27.66 -9.66
CA SER A 74 20.54 -26.37 -10.22
C SER A 74 21.49 -26.00 -11.37
N PRO A 75 20.96 -25.39 -12.45
CA PRO A 75 21.77 -24.65 -13.38
C PRO A 75 22.58 -23.54 -12.69
N ILE A 76 23.71 -23.20 -13.30
CA ILE A 76 24.51 -22.04 -12.92
C ILE A 76 24.04 -20.84 -13.75
N MET A 77 23.92 -19.69 -13.11
CA MET A 77 23.67 -18.40 -13.73
C MET A 77 24.84 -17.46 -13.42
N GLY A 78 25.41 -16.85 -14.47
CA GLY A 78 26.46 -15.84 -14.34
C GLY A 78 27.83 -16.31 -13.83
N GLY A 79 28.79 -15.39 -13.86
CA GLY A 79 30.24 -15.60 -13.65
C GLY A 79 30.71 -15.87 -12.21
N SER A 80 32.00 -15.59 -11.93
CA SER A 80 32.70 -16.01 -10.71
C SER A 80 32.45 -15.08 -9.50
N PRO A 81 32.02 -15.60 -8.33
CA PRO A 81 31.73 -17.01 -8.05
C PRO A 81 30.34 -17.42 -8.59
N PRO A 82 30.22 -18.64 -9.17
CA PRO A 82 29.01 -19.12 -9.81
C PRO A 82 27.82 -19.05 -8.86
N LYS A 83 26.69 -18.56 -9.38
CA LYS A 83 25.42 -18.49 -8.63
C LYS A 83 24.44 -19.52 -9.18
N TYR A 84 23.60 -20.02 -8.29
CA TYR A 84 22.63 -21.04 -8.66
C TYR A 84 21.28 -20.42 -8.97
N TYR A 85 20.70 -20.81 -10.11
CA TYR A 85 19.37 -20.39 -10.54
C TYR A 85 18.34 -20.49 -9.40
N VAL A 86 18.30 -21.65 -8.72
CA VAL A 86 17.32 -21.92 -7.65
C VAL A 86 17.48 -20.94 -6.48
N ASN A 87 18.71 -20.64 -6.07
CA ASN A 87 18.96 -19.71 -4.96
C ASN A 87 18.52 -18.28 -5.34
N LEU A 88 18.81 -17.85 -6.57
CA LEU A 88 18.38 -16.54 -7.07
C LEU A 88 16.86 -16.44 -7.20
N ARG A 89 16.19 -17.47 -7.72
CA ARG A 89 14.73 -17.51 -7.87
C ARG A 89 14.02 -17.48 -6.51
N LEU A 90 14.58 -18.16 -5.51
CA LEU A 90 14.05 -18.11 -4.14
C LEU A 90 14.22 -16.75 -3.49
N ILE A 91 15.39 -16.10 -3.65
CA ILE A 91 15.59 -14.74 -3.14
C ILE A 91 14.60 -13.75 -3.78
N HIS A 92 14.37 -13.87 -5.10
CA HIS A 92 13.32 -13.10 -5.78
C HIS A 92 11.94 -13.35 -5.16
N GLY A 93 11.59 -14.61 -4.89
CA GLY A 93 10.35 -14.98 -4.20
C GLY A 93 10.22 -14.36 -2.81
N VAL A 94 11.29 -14.36 -2.01
CA VAL A 94 11.32 -13.76 -0.67
C VAL A 94 10.94 -12.29 -0.73
N PHE A 95 11.62 -11.50 -1.56
CA PHE A 95 11.36 -10.06 -1.64
C PHE A 95 10.01 -9.74 -2.27
N SER A 96 9.66 -10.41 -3.37
CA SER A 96 8.42 -10.12 -4.10
C SER A 96 7.13 -10.52 -3.36
N CYS A 97 7.27 -11.33 -2.30
CA CYS A 97 6.20 -11.66 -1.34
C CYS A 97 6.24 -10.81 -0.05
N GLY A 98 7.20 -9.89 0.09
CA GLY A 98 7.33 -9.02 1.26
C GLY A 98 8.02 -9.67 2.46
N LEU A 99 8.52 -10.90 2.35
CA LEU A 99 9.18 -11.60 3.45
C LEU A 99 10.50 -10.92 3.86
N THR A 100 10.87 -11.06 5.14
CA THR A 100 12.19 -10.71 5.64
C THR A 100 13.14 -11.90 5.58
N GLU A 101 14.45 -11.64 5.60
CA GLU A 101 15.48 -12.68 5.65
C GLU A 101 15.33 -13.60 6.87
N THR A 102 14.90 -13.03 8.01
CA THR A 102 14.60 -13.80 9.23
C THR A 102 13.39 -14.72 9.05
N GLN A 103 12.31 -14.22 8.45
CA GLN A 103 11.12 -15.04 8.17
C GLN A 103 11.45 -16.18 7.21
N TYR A 104 12.20 -15.89 6.15
CA TYR A 104 12.70 -16.87 5.19
C TYR A 104 13.58 -17.93 5.87
N THR A 105 14.58 -17.50 6.65
CA THR A 105 15.48 -18.43 7.35
C THR A 105 14.71 -19.31 8.33
N SER A 106 13.77 -18.74 9.08
CA SER A 106 12.93 -19.49 10.03
C SER A 106 12.05 -20.52 9.31
N PHE A 107 11.46 -20.13 8.17
CA PHE A 107 10.70 -21.04 7.32
C PHE A 107 11.58 -22.20 6.81
N CYS A 108 12.77 -21.90 6.28
CA CYS A 108 13.68 -22.92 5.78
C CYS A 108 14.13 -23.88 6.88
N GLN A 109 14.45 -23.37 8.07
CA GLN A 109 14.81 -24.17 9.24
C GLN A 109 13.67 -25.10 9.67
N ALA A 110 12.45 -24.58 9.77
CA ALA A 110 11.28 -25.36 10.14
C ALA A 110 10.96 -26.46 9.11
N ALA A 111 11.21 -26.19 7.82
CA ALA A 111 11.04 -27.15 6.73
C ALA A 111 12.25 -28.09 6.54
N ASN A 112 13.33 -27.93 7.31
CA ASN A 112 14.60 -28.65 7.14
C ASN A 112 15.21 -28.59 5.72
N ILE A 113 15.01 -27.45 5.05
CA ILE A 113 15.65 -27.14 3.75
C ILE A 113 16.84 -26.21 3.97
N GLY A 114 17.76 -26.12 3.00
CA GLY A 114 18.85 -25.16 3.09
C GLY A 114 18.34 -23.71 3.02
N SER A 115 19.22 -22.76 3.33
CA SER A 115 18.89 -21.33 3.29
C SER A 115 20.08 -20.52 2.85
N GLU A 116 19.83 -19.40 2.18
CA GLU A 116 20.85 -18.40 1.89
C GLU A 116 21.10 -17.51 3.10
N GLY A 117 22.35 -17.06 3.24
CA GLY A 117 22.76 -16.11 4.28
C GLY A 117 22.78 -14.66 3.80
N GLU A 118 22.91 -13.74 4.74
CA GLU A 118 22.93 -12.27 4.55
C GLU A 118 23.88 -11.83 3.42
N LYS A 119 25.10 -12.40 3.36
CA LYS A 119 26.08 -12.08 2.30
C LYS A 119 25.57 -12.35 0.89
N THR A 120 24.76 -13.40 0.71
CA THR A 120 24.17 -13.71 -0.59
C THR A 120 23.06 -12.72 -0.93
N PHE A 121 22.19 -12.40 0.04
CA PHE A 121 21.15 -11.38 -0.14
C PHE A 121 21.76 -10.04 -0.56
N ASP A 122 22.79 -9.56 0.15
CA ASP A 122 23.52 -8.35 -0.21
C ASP A 122 24.12 -8.41 -1.62
N THR A 123 24.68 -9.56 -2.00
CA THR A 123 25.24 -9.76 -3.34
C THR A 123 24.15 -9.65 -4.41
N VAL A 124 22.99 -10.29 -4.20
CA VAL A 124 21.87 -10.24 -5.15
C VAL A 124 21.32 -8.83 -5.27
N LEU A 125 21.07 -8.18 -4.13
CA LEU A 125 20.52 -6.83 -4.08
C LEU A 125 21.44 -5.81 -4.74
N LYS A 126 22.72 -5.77 -4.32
CA LYS A 126 23.64 -4.69 -4.66
C LYS A 126 24.53 -4.99 -5.86
N LYS A 127 25.04 -6.23 -5.99
CA LYS A 127 26.04 -6.57 -7.02
C LYS A 127 25.43 -7.14 -8.29
N LEU A 128 24.34 -7.92 -8.18
CA LEU A 128 23.64 -8.51 -9.33
C LEU A 128 22.53 -7.60 -9.89
N GLY A 129 22.37 -6.39 -9.34
CA GLY A 129 21.50 -5.35 -9.87
C GLY A 129 20.01 -5.51 -9.55
N TYR A 130 19.62 -6.36 -8.59
CA TYR A 130 18.21 -6.57 -8.28
C TYR A 130 17.49 -5.28 -7.86
N LEU A 131 18.12 -4.43 -7.03
CA LEU A 131 17.56 -3.13 -6.63
C LEU A 131 17.26 -2.25 -7.86
N THR A 132 18.18 -2.17 -8.81
CA THR A 132 18.02 -1.40 -10.05
C THR A 132 16.87 -1.93 -10.89
N VAL A 133 16.70 -3.26 -10.97
CA VAL A 133 15.60 -3.89 -11.70
C VAL A 133 14.25 -3.54 -11.08
N VAL A 134 14.10 -3.69 -9.76
CA VAL A 134 12.84 -3.36 -9.07
C VAL A 134 12.48 -1.89 -9.27
N LYS A 135 13.45 -0.99 -9.08
CA LYS A 135 13.26 0.45 -9.27
C LYS A 135 12.82 0.79 -10.68
N ARG A 136 13.46 0.18 -11.69
CA ARG A 136 13.10 0.38 -13.10
C ARG A 136 11.66 -0.05 -13.38
N VAL A 137 11.29 -1.27 -12.98
CA VAL A 137 9.93 -1.81 -13.22
C VAL A 137 8.87 -0.99 -12.47
N SER A 138 9.18 -0.54 -11.24
CA SER A 138 8.31 0.37 -10.49
C SER A 138 8.11 1.72 -11.19
N ASN A 139 9.19 2.32 -11.70
CA ASN A 139 9.11 3.57 -12.46
C ASN A 139 8.30 3.40 -13.75
N GLU A 140 8.50 2.32 -14.49
CA GLU A 140 7.71 1.97 -15.68
C GLU A 140 6.22 1.82 -15.34
N SER A 141 5.89 1.18 -14.21
CA SER A 141 4.51 1.04 -13.72
C SER A 141 3.86 2.39 -13.39
N MET A 142 4.58 3.28 -12.71
CA MET A 142 4.09 4.63 -12.38
C MET A 142 3.92 5.49 -13.63
N LEU A 143 4.84 5.43 -14.60
CA LEU A 143 4.71 6.11 -15.89
C LEU A 143 3.51 5.57 -16.68
N ALA A 144 3.29 4.26 -16.70
CA ALA A 144 2.11 3.66 -17.34
C ALA A 144 0.80 4.13 -16.67
N ALA A 145 0.79 4.31 -15.35
CA ALA A 145 -0.35 4.90 -14.64
C ALA A 145 -0.59 6.36 -15.04
N GLN A 146 0.48 7.15 -15.24
CA GLN A 146 0.36 8.52 -15.74
C GLN A 146 -0.21 8.55 -17.17
N GLU A 147 0.29 7.72 -18.07
CA GLU A 147 -0.23 7.63 -19.45
C GLU A 147 -1.69 7.16 -19.47
N GLN A 148 -2.08 6.26 -18.58
CA GLN A 148 -3.48 5.87 -18.42
C GLN A 148 -4.35 7.07 -18.04
N VAL A 149 -3.90 7.94 -17.13
CA VAL A 149 -4.63 9.17 -16.78
C VAL A 149 -4.66 10.16 -17.96
N LYS A 150 -3.51 10.38 -18.62
CA LYS A 150 -3.39 11.29 -19.78
C LYS A 150 -4.28 10.86 -20.95
N SER A 151 -4.56 9.57 -21.09
CA SER A 151 -5.47 9.04 -22.12
C SER A 151 -6.94 9.41 -21.91
N ASN A 152 -7.31 9.92 -20.72
CA ASN A 152 -8.67 10.39 -20.47
C ASN A 152 -8.91 11.71 -21.24
N PRO A 153 -9.97 11.81 -22.07
CA PRO A 153 -10.29 13.01 -22.83
C PRO A 153 -10.38 14.30 -22.00
N THR A 154 -10.79 14.21 -20.74
CA THR A 154 -10.95 15.39 -19.87
C THR A 154 -9.62 15.89 -19.28
N TYR A 155 -8.56 15.09 -19.31
CA TYR A 155 -7.28 15.42 -18.67
C TYR A 155 -6.61 16.65 -19.31
N ALA A 156 -6.67 16.78 -20.64
CA ALA A 156 -6.04 17.90 -21.35
C ALA A 156 -6.58 19.27 -20.91
N VAL A 157 -7.86 19.33 -20.51
CA VAL A 157 -8.54 20.56 -20.09
C VAL A 157 -8.49 20.71 -18.56
N ASN A 158 -8.77 19.64 -17.83
CA ASN A 158 -9.03 19.71 -16.39
C ASN A 158 -7.85 19.27 -15.52
N GLY A 159 -6.79 18.70 -16.12
CA GLY A 159 -5.74 18.02 -15.39
C GLY A 159 -6.24 16.84 -14.57
N GLU A 160 -5.45 16.40 -13.60
CA GLU A 160 -5.79 15.32 -12.66
C GLU A 160 -5.87 15.83 -11.22
N CYS A 161 -6.80 15.24 -10.44
CA CYS A 161 -6.80 15.35 -8.98
C CYS A 161 -5.89 14.28 -8.38
N VAL A 162 -4.91 14.69 -7.58
CA VAL A 162 -3.96 13.80 -6.92
C VAL A 162 -4.27 13.71 -5.43
N ILE A 163 -4.31 12.49 -4.89
CA ILE A 163 -4.38 12.21 -3.46
C ILE A 163 -2.97 12.04 -2.93
N THR A 164 -2.62 12.72 -1.83
CA THR A 164 -1.31 12.61 -1.18
C THR A 164 -1.42 12.54 0.33
N ASP A 165 -0.52 11.78 0.94
CA ASP A 165 -0.38 11.60 2.39
C ASP A 165 1.01 11.05 2.71
N ALA A 166 1.48 11.28 3.94
CA ALA A 166 2.76 10.81 4.43
C ALA A 166 2.61 9.56 5.31
N ARG A 167 3.31 8.50 4.91
CA ARG A 167 3.47 7.29 5.70
C ARG A 167 4.80 7.32 6.45
N HIS A 168 4.74 7.31 7.76
CA HIS A 168 5.90 7.07 8.61
C HIS A 168 6.06 5.58 8.95
N ASP A 169 7.29 5.07 8.89
CA ASP A 169 7.59 3.68 9.22
C ASP A 169 7.45 3.37 10.72
N SER A 170 7.49 4.35 11.60
CA SER A 170 7.21 4.22 13.03
C SER A 170 6.71 5.54 13.62
N SER A 171 6.39 5.59 14.92
CA SER A 171 5.64 6.71 15.51
C SER A 171 6.47 7.97 15.74
N ARG A 172 7.38 7.98 16.72
CA ARG A 172 8.05 9.20 17.22
C ARG A 172 9.49 9.40 16.73
N SER A 173 10.03 8.45 15.97
CA SER A 173 11.40 8.48 15.48
C SER A 173 11.54 7.69 14.18
N ALA A 174 10.60 7.92 13.25
CA ALA A 174 10.55 7.22 11.99
C ALA A 174 11.92 7.25 11.29
N ALA A 175 12.46 6.07 10.99
CA ALA A 175 13.69 5.99 10.22
C ALA A 175 13.39 6.48 8.81
N HIS A 176 12.29 6.01 8.24
CA HIS A 176 11.83 6.35 6.91
C HIS A 176 10.46 7.01 6.91
N THR A 177 10.25 7.88 5.92
CA THR A 177 8.94 8.43 5.56
C THR A 177 8.77 8.26 4.07
N THR A 178 7.54 7.95 3.65
CA THR A 178 7.14 7.79 2.26
C THR A 178 5.98 8.70 1.98
N VAL A 179 6.05 9.54 0.95
CA VAL A 179 4.92 10.32 0.45
C VAL A 179 4.58 9.82 -0.94
N SER A 180 3.30 9.55 -1.18
CA SER A 180 2.82 8.98 -2.45
C SER A 180 1.77 9.87 -3.10
N ALA A 181 1.80 9.97 -4.42
CA ALA A 181 0.79 10.65 -5.22
C ALA A 181 -0.07 9.60 -5.93
N LEU A 182 -1.36 9.53 -5.61
CA LEU A 182 -2.31 8.65 -6.28
C LEU A 182 -3.22 9.47 -7.19
N SER A 183 -3.51 8.95 -8.38
CA SER A 183 -4.56 9.48 -9.23
C SER A 183 -5.92 9.28 -8.56
N PHE A 184 -6.72 10.34 -8.44
CA PHE A 184 -8.09 10.23 -7.96
C PHE A 184 -8.95 9.47 -8.96
N LEU A 185 -8.68 9.55 -10.26
CA LEU A 185 -9.42 8.81 -11.28
C LEU A 185 -9.14 7.31 -11.24
N THR A 186 -7.85 6.95 -11.40
CA THR A 186 -7.42 5.56 -11.61
C THR A 186 -7.00 4.86 -10.32
N LYS A 187 -6.91 5.59 -9.20
CA LYS A 187 -6.45 5.06 -7.90
C LYS A 187 -5.03 4.51 -7.90
N LYS A 188 -4.31 4.58 -9.02
CA LYS A 188 -2.92 4.11 -9.14
C LYS A 188 -1.94 5.17 -8.64
N VAL A 189 -0.79 4.71 -8.17
CA VAL A 189 0.34 5.55 -7.77
C VAL A 189 1.01 6.10 -9.01
N LEU A 190 1.14 7.43 -9.05
CA LEU A 190 1.77 8.21 -10.12
C LEU A 190 3.23 8.52 -9.81
N ALA A 191 3.56 8.74 -8.54
CA ALA A 191 4.91 9.01 -8.07
C ALA A 191 5.03 8.72 -6.56
N VAL A 192 6.27 8.50 -6.11
CA VAL A 192 6.61 8.30 -4.69
C VAL A 192 7.93 9.00 -4.36
N VAL A 193 8.04 9.51 -3.13
CA VAL A 193 9.30 10.01 -2.55
C VAL A 193 9.52 9.32 -1.21
N ASN A 194 10.75 8.85 -0.98
CA ASN A 194 11.17 8.21 0.26
C ASN A 194 12.34 8.99 0.87
N TRP A 195 12.24 9.37 2.14
CA TRP A 195 13.32 10.00 2.90
C TRP A 195 13.65 9.19 4.14
N SER A 196 14.94 9.13 4.49
CA SER A 196 15.41 8.56 5.74
C SER A 196 15.75 9.64 6.78
N LYS A 197 16.25 9.24 7.95
CA LYS A 197 16.76 10.17 8.99
C LYS A 197 17.95 11.00 8.54
N ALA A 198 18.65 10.56 7.49
CA ALA A 198 19.75 11.32 6.91
C ALA A 198 19.28 12.63 6.28
N ASN A 199 18.02 12.68 5.81
CA ASN A 199 17.44 13.88 5.20
C ASN A 199 16.95 14.88 6.25
N GLU A 200 16.24 14.40 7.27
CA GLU A 200 15.67 15.23 8.34
C GLU A 200 15.40 14.37 9.58
N THR A 201 15.77 14.85 10.77
CA THR A 201 15.75 14.00 11.98
C THR A 201 14.35 13.75 12.51
N SER A 202 13.43 14.71 12.32
CA SER A 202 12.05 14.63 12.79
C SER A 202 11.12 14.13 11.67
N ALA A 203 10.40 13.04 11.93
CA ALA A 203 9.44 12.47 10.97
C ALA A 203 8.32 13.47 10.61
N VAL A 204 7.81 14.20 11.61
CA VAL A 204 6.71 15.15 11.44
C VAL A 204 7.10 16.34 10.56
N SER A 205 8.38 16.74 10.55
CA SER A 205 8.84 17.84 9.70
C SER A 205 9.12 17.42 8.26
N ARG A 206 9.07 16.12 7.93
CA ARG A 206 9.33 15.61 6.57
C ARG A 206 8.15 15.74 5.63
N GLU A 207 6.92 15.61 6.12
CA GLU A 207 5.71 15.55 5.28
C GLU A 207 5.62 16.73 4.30
N VAL A 208 5.76 17.95 4.81
CA VAL A 208 5.64 19.17 3.99
C VAL A 208 6.71 19.24 2.90
N PRO A 209 8.03 19.20 3.20
CA PRO A 209 9.05 19.29 2.16
C PRO A 209 9.02 18.09 1.19
N MET A 210 8.73 16.88 1.67
CA MET A 210 8.62 15.70 0.80
C MET A 210 7.44 15.81 -0.17
N THR A 211 6.29 16.31 0.30
CA THR A 211 5.12 16.51 -0.58
C THR A 211 5.41 17.56 -1.65
N LYS A 212 6.15 18.61 -1.30
CA LYS A 212 6.63 19.61 -2.28
C LYS A 212 7.56 18.98 -3.30
N GLU A 213 8.54 18.19 -2.86
CA GLU A 213 9.46 17.45 -3.74
C GLU A 213 8.69 16.52 -4.69
N LEU A 214 7.76 15.74 -4.16
CA LEU A 214 6.92 14.80 -4.93
C LEU A 214 6.12 15.53 -6.02
N LEU A 215 5.43 16.61 -5.67
CA LEU A 215 4.60 17.36 -6.62
C LEU A 215 5.46 18.12 -7.63
N THR A 216 6.60 18.67 -7.23
CA THR A 216 7.57 19.28 -8.15
C THR A 216 8.15 18.24 -9.11
N TYR A 217 8.51 17.05 -8.65
CA TYR A 217 8.96 15.97 -9.53
C TYR A 217 7.88 15.60 -10.55
N LEU A 218 6.64 15.37 -10.09
CA LEU A 218 5.54 14.97 -10.95
C LEU A 218 5.19 16.05 -12.00
N CYS A 219 5.11 17.32 -11.59
CA CYS A 219 4.73 18.41 -12.48
C CYS A 219 5.89 18.90 -13.36
N GLU A 220 7.03 19.21 -12.75
CA GLU A 220 8.13 19.93 -13.41
C GLU A 220 9.10 18.95 -14.11
N THR A 221 9.33 17.76 -13.53
CA THR A 221 10.24 16.76 -14.14
C THR A 221 9.50 15.84 -15.12
N GLN A 222 8.30 15.38 -14.78
CA GLN A 222 7.54 14.43 -15.60
C GLN A 222 6.48 15.09 -16.49
N GLY A 223 6.28 16.41 -16.38
CA GLY A 223 5.31 17.15 -17.19
C GLY A 223 3.86 16.72 -16.95
N PHE A 224 3.54 16.22 -15.76
CA PHE A 224 2.20 15.78 -15.41
C PHE A 224 1.36 16.97 -14.89
N HIS A 225 0.17 17.17 -15.46
CA HIS A 225 -0.71 18.28 -15.12
C HIS A 225 -1.58 17.91 -13.91
N VAL A 226 -1.11 18.28 -12.72
CA VAL A 226 -1.89 18.22 -11.48
C VAL A 226 -2.74 19.49 -11.38
N ALA A 227 -4.05 19.33 -11.39
CA ALA A 227 -4.99 20.45 -11.25
C ALA A 227 -5.48 20.62 -9.81
N GLU A 228 -5.56 19.53 -9.05
CA GLU A 228 -6.06 19.53 -7.68
C GLU A 228 -5.26 18.58 -6.81
N VAL A 229 -5.01 18.96 -5.55
CA VAL A 229 -4.33 18.12 -4.56
C VAL A 229 -5.24 17.90 -3.36
N ALA A 230 -5.60 16.63 -3.12
CA ALA A 230 -6.37 16.17 -1.98
C ALA A 230 -5.45 15.59 -0.89
N HIS A 231 -5.51 16.17 0.31
CA HIS A 231 -4.67 15.76 1.45
C HIS A 231 -5.34 16.06 2.79
N ASP A 232 -4.71 15.65 3.88
CA ASP A 232 -5.15 15.96 5.24
C ASP A 232 -5.05 17.46 5.57
N PHE A 233 -5.55 17.88 6.73
CA PHE A 233 -5.56 19.30 7.08
C PHE A 233 -4.15 19.82 7.44
N VAL A 234 -3.38 20.24 6.43
CA VAL A 234 -2.04 20.82 6.57
C VAL A 234 -1.95 22.19 5.88
N LEU A 235 -2.10 23.26 6.68
CA LEU A 235 -2.15 24.64 6.16
C LEU A 235 -0.90 25.07 5.39
N GLN A 236 0.28 24.61 5.80
CA GLN A 236 1.53 24.96 5.11
C GLN A 236 1.58 24.41 3.67
N LEU A 237 0.96 23.26 3.42
CA LEU A 237 0.83 22.70 2.07
C LEU A 237 -0.15 23.50 1.23
N LYS A 238 -1.30 23.89 1.79
CA LYS A 238 -2.30 24.72 1.09
C LYS A 238 -1.66 25.97 0.48
N THR A 239 -0.93 26.76 1.26
CA THR A 239 -0.31 28.00 0.76
C THR A 239 0.62 27.74 -0.41
N TRP A 240 1.39 26.65 -0.36
CA TRP A 240 2.29 26.27 -1.44
C TRP A 240 1.57 25.74 -2.68
N ILE A 241 0.56 24.88 -2.51
CA ILE A 241 -0.25 24.32 -3.60
C ILE A 241 -0.90 25.45 -4.41
N LEU A 242 -1.52 26.42 -3.72
CA LEU A 242 -2.13 27.58 -4.37
C LEU A 242 -1.08 28.44 -5.11
N SER A 243 0.12 28.60 -4.54
CA SER A 243 1.21 29.33 -5.20
C SER A 243 1.70 28.68 -6.51
N LYS A 244 1.42 27.39 -6.68
CA LYS A 244 1.71 26.61 -7.90
C LYS A 244 0.54 26.60 -8.89
N GLY A 245 -0.54 27.35 -8.62
CA GLY A 245 -1.72 27.43 -9.48
C GLY A 245 -2.63 26.19 -9.41
N MET A 246 -2.43 25.31 -8.43
CA MET A 246 -3.26 24.11 -8.23
C MET A 246 -4.39 24.40 -7.24
N LEU A 247 -5.51 23.70 -7.41
CA LEU A 247 -6.59 23.67 -6.43
C LEU A 247 -6.19 22.85 -5.20
N ASN A 248 -6.54 23.35 -4.02
CA ASN A 248 -6.33 22.65 -2.76
C ASN A 248 -7.65 22.03 -2.27
N SER A 249 -7.60 20.76 -1.88
CA SER A 249 -8.73 20.06 -1.28
C SER A 249 -8.34 19.31 -0.01
N PHE A 250 -9.08 19.54 1.07
CA PHE A 250 -8.89 18.82 2.32
C PHE A 250 -9.78 17.58 2.41
N ASP A 251 -9.28 16.54 3.07
CA ASP A 251 -10.00 15.30 3.29
C ASP A 251 -11.32 15.51 4.05
N SER A 252 -12.43 15.26 3.34
CA SER A 252 -13.78 15.46 3.87
C SER A 252 -14.13 14.54 5.03
N TRP A 253 -13.53 13.34 5.10
CA TRP A 253 -13.74 12.43 6.23
C TRP A 253 -13.13 12.98 7.51
N HIS A 254 -11.89 13.47 7.47
CA HIS A 254 -11.21 14.17 8.55
C HIS A 254 -11.95 15.46 8.94
N GLY A 255 -12.46 16.20 7.95
CA GLY A 255 -13.36 17.35 8.16
C GLY A 255 -14.58 16.98 9.01
N ALA A 256 -15.37 15.98 8.58
CA ALA A 256 -16.58 15.53 9.29
C ALA A 256 -16.26 14.89 10.67
N LYS A 257 -15.13 14.20 10.79
CA LYS A 257 -14.62 13.65 12.06
C LYS A 257 -14.27 14.75 13.04
N SER A 258 -13.69 15.87 12.58
CA SER A 258 -13.39 17.03 13.42
C SER A 258 -14.66 17.64 14.01
N VAL A 259 -15.74 17.76 13.22
CA VAL A 259 -17.06 18.23 13.68
C VAL A 259 -17.63 17.28 14.74
N THR A 260 -17.53 15.98 14.52
CA THR A 260 -17.96 14.97 15.51
C THR A 260 -17.22 15.16 16.84
N LYS A 261 -15.91 15.40 16.80
CA LYS A 261 -15.09 15.64 18.00
C LYS A 261 -15.46 16.95 18.69
N ALA A 262 -15.72 18.02 17.94
CA ALA A 262 -16.17 19.29 18.50
C ALA A 262 -17.56 19.14 19.17
N MET A 263 -18.49 18.46 18.51
CA MET A 263 -19.82 18.20 19.04
C MET A 263 -19.81 17.37 20.32
N LYS A 264 -18.97 16.33 20.40
CA LYS A 264 -18.85 15.52 21.62
C LYS A 264 -18.48 16.35 22.86
N LYS A 265 -17.67 17.40 22.70
CA LYS A 265 -17.27 18.28 23.81
C LYS A 265 -18.43 19.07 24.41
N VAL A 266 -19.43 19.41 23.58
CA VAL A 266 -20.60 20.21 24.00
C VAL A 266 -21.86 19.37 24.23
N ALA A 267 -21.84 18.09 23.84
CA ALA A 267 -22.98 17.18 23.94
C ALA A 267 -22.96 16.27 25.18
N SER A 268 -21.80 16.12 25.83
CA SER A 268 -21.62 15.24 26.98
C SER A 268 -20.45 15.67 27.85
N GLY A 269 -20.57 15.48 29.17
CA GLY A 269 -19.51 15.77 30.13
C GLY A 269 -19.94 15.45 31.57
N PRO A 270 -19.11 15.78 32.57
CA PRO A 270 -19.47 15.64 33.99
C PRO A 270 -20.72 16.45 34.34
N GLN A 271 -21.58 15.92 35.22
CA GLN A 271 -22.84 16.58 35.61
C GLN A 271 -22.64 18.01 36.13
N ARG A 272 -21.56 18.26 36.88
CA ARG A 272 -21.20 19.60 37.39
C ARG A 272 -20.97 20.66 36.30
N ASP A 273 -20.68 20.23 35.07
CA ASP A 273 -20.38 21.11 33.94
C ASP A 273 -21.58 21.24 32.97
N GLU A 274 -22.73 20.63 33.29
CA GLU A 274 -23.97 20.75 32.50
C GLU A 274 -24.48 22.21 32.53
N GLY A 275 -24.90 22.72 31.37
CA GLY A 275 -25.41 24.09 31.24
C GLY A 275 -24.31 25.15 31.09
N SER A 276 -23.03 24.76 31.19
CA SER A 276 -21.89 25.66 30.98
C SER A 276 -20.96 25.17 29.87
N LYS A 277 -20.35 23.99 30.02
CA LYS A 277 -19.40 23.42 29.04
C LYS A 277 -20.08 22.46 28.07
N TRP A 278 -21.13 21.79 28.52
CA TRP A 278 -21.93 20.89 27.68
C TRP A 278 -23.41 21.00 28.03
N PHE A 279 -24.28 20.59 27.10
CA PHE A 279 -25.72 20.79 27.18
C PHE A 279 -26.44 19.50 26.84
N PHE A 280 -27.32 19.05 27.73
CA PHE A 280 -28.09 17.82 27.54
C PHE A 280 -28.95 17.85 26.26
N GLU A 281 -29.43 19.02 25.85
CA GLU A 281 -30.14 19.22 24.58
C GLU A 281 -29.32 18.79 23.35
N LEU A 282 -27.98 18.76 23.42
CA LEU A 282 -27.10 18.39 22.30
C LEU A 282 -26.74 16.90 22.28
N SER A 283 -27.09 16.14 23.33
CA SER A 283 -26.68 14.73 23.53
C SER A 283 -27.05 13.79 22.38
N ASP A 284 -28.18 14.04 21.70
CA ASP A 284 -28.71 13.21 20.62
C ASP A 284 -28.35 13.68 19.21
N LYS A 285 -27.51 14.74 19.09
CA LYS A 285 -27.22 15.47 17.85
C LYS A 285 -25.86 15.17 17.23
N VAL A 286 -24.94 14.52 17.96
CA VAL A 286 -23.57 14.26 17.48
C VAL A 286 -23.57 13.50 16.15
N LYS A 287 -24.28 12.37 16.09
CA LYS A 287 -24.34 11.52 14.89
C LYS A 287 -25.05 12.23 13.73
N SER A 288 -26.17 12.89 13.99
CA SER A 288 -26.95 13.56 12.95
C SER A 288 -26.24 14.80 12.41
N THR A 289 -25.46 15.51 13.23
CA THR A 289 -24.60 16.61 12.75
C THR A 289 -23.56 16.10 11.76
N ARG A 290 -22.91 14.97 12.05
CA ARG A 290 -21.97 14.35 11.10
C ARG A 290 -22.65 13.97 9.79
N THR A 291 -23.85 13.38 9.85
CA THR A 291 -24.62 13.06 8.64
C THR A 291 -25.02 14.32 7.86
N HIS A 292 -25.38 15.40 8.57
CA HIS A 292 -25.67 16.70 7.96
C HIS A 292 -24.46 17.27 7.23
N VAL A 293 -23.26 17.17 7.80
CA VAL A 293 -22.02 17.59 7.12
C VAL A 293 -21.82 16.87 5.79
N TYR A 294 -22.00 15.55 5.73
CA TYR A 294 -21.92 14.82 4.47
C TYR A 294 -23.04 15.20 3.49
N PHE A 295 -24.23 15.51 4.00
CA PHE A 295 -25.30 16.05 3.15
C PHE A 295 -24.90 17.40 2.55
N CYS A 296 -24.31 18.30 3.34
CA CYS A 296 -23.82 19.59 2.83
C CYS A 296 -22.72 19.40 1.77
N LEU A 297 -21.77 18.50 2.00
CA LEU A 297 -20.67 18.21 1.07
C LEU A 297 -21.17 17.58 -0.24
N LYS A 298 -22.19 16.71 -0.17
CA LYS A 298 -22.75 16.07 -1.35
C LYS A 298 -23.54 17.06 -2.22
N ASN A 299 -24.23 18.00 -1.60
CA ASN A 299 -25.06 19.00 -2.26
C ASN A 299 -24.36 20.38 -2.30
N SER A 300 -23.02 20.41 -2.19
CA SER A 300 -22.19 21.61 -2.00
C SER A 300 -22.76 22.81 -2.78
N PRO A 301 -23.27 23.84 -2.09
CA PRO A 301 -23.72 25.07 -2.73
C PRO A 301 -22.60 25.72 -3.54
N PRO A 302 -22.91 26.60 -4.51
CA PRO A 302 -21.91 27.22 -5.39
C PRO A 302 -20.89 28.11 -4.66
N THR A 303 -21.20 28.63 -3.48
CA THR A 303 -20.34 29.59 -2.75
C THR A 303 -19.97 29.11 -1.35
N GLU A 304 -18.84 29.62 -0.84
CA GLU A 304 -18.37 29.32 0.51
C GLU A 304 -19.39 29.79 1.57
N GLU A 305 -19.98 30.96 1.38
CA GLU A 305 -20.96 31.56 2.28
C GLU A 305 -22.24 30.72 2.35
N GLU A 306 -22.72 30.23 1.21
CA GLU A 306 -23.89 29.34 1.16
C GLU A 306 -23.61 27.98 1.79
N PHE A 307 -22.41 27.42 1.57
CA PHE A 307 -21.99 26.19 2.22
C PHE A 307 -21.91 26.35 3.74
N GLN A 308 -21.29 27.41 4.24
CA GLN A 308 -21.24 27.76 5.67
C GLN A 308 -22.64 27.97 6.25
N GLY A 309 -23.52 28.67 5.52
CA GLY A 309 -24.92 28.86 5.88
C GLY A 309 -25.67 27.52 6.00
N THR A 310 -25.45 26.62 5.06
CA THR A 310 -26.07 25.28 5.04
C THR A 310 -25.54 24.40 6.17
N LEU A 311 -24.25 24.49 6.50
CA LEU A 311 -23.67 23.83 7.68
C LEU A 311 -24.34 24.31 8.98
N LEU A 312 -24.56 25.61 9.12
CA LEU A 312 -25.18 26.19 10.33
C LEU A 312 -26.70 26.02 10.38
N ASN A 313 -27.35 25.79 9.25
CA ASN A 313 -28.80 25.54 9.19
C ASN A 313 -29.24 24.33 10.03
N VAL A 314 -28.33 23.40 10.35
CA VAL A 314 -28.62 22.31 11.28
C VAL A 314 -29.04 22.81 12.66
N VAL A 315 -28.52 23.96 13.10
CA VAL A 315 -28.87 24.57 14.38
C VAL A 315 -30.31 25.08 14.33
N ASP A 316 -30.64 25.87 13.32
CA ASP A 316 -32.00 26.37 13.08
C ASP A 316 -33.01 25.23 12.97
N HIS A 317 -32.66 24.17 12.25
CA HIS A 317 -33.48 22.97 12.11
C HIS A 317 -33.85 22.38 13.48
N TYR A 318 -32.88 22.28 14.40
CA TYR A 318 -33.15 21.78 15.75
C TYR A 318 -33.82 22.80 16.68
N GLN A 319 -33.86 24.08 16.33
CA GLN A 319 -34.71 25.09 16.97
C GLN A 319 -36.16 25.05 16.44
N GLY A 320 -36.48 24.14 15.51
CA GLY A 320 -37.79 24.04 14.85
C GLY A 320 -37.97 25.03 13.69
N ASN A 321 -36.94 25.79 13.34
CA ASN A 321 -36.96 26.66 12.18
C ASN A 321 -36.54 25.89 10.93
N HIS A 322 -37.51 25.54 10.09
CA HIS A 322 -37.29 24.76 8.87
C HIS A 322 -37.30 25.60 7.59
N VAL A 323 -37.26 26.94 7.67
CA VAL A 323 -37.32 27.82 6.50
C VAL A 323 -36.19 27.50 5.52
N ARG A 324 -34.96 27.42 6.01
CA ARG A 324 -33.74 27.20 5.21
C ARG A 324 -33.37 25.74 4.99
N CYS A 325 -34.22 24.79 5.39
CA CYS A 325 -34.01 23.37 5.10
C CYS A 325 -34.18 23.08 3.61
N HIS A 326 -33.34 22.20 3.07
CA HIS A 326 -33.41 21.76 1.67
C HIS A 326 -34.82 21.27 1.30
N ALA A 327 -35.28 21.53 0.08
CA ALA A 327 -36.66 21.24 -0.35
C ALA A 327 -37.04 19.76 -0.19
N GLU A 328 -36.10 18.85 -0.45
CA GLU A 328 -36.30 17.40 -0.32
C GLU A 328 -36.11 16.87 1.12
N SER A 329 -35.87 17.76 2.09
CA SER A 329 -35.70 17.34 3.49
C SER A 329 -36.99 16.74 4.03
N ARG A 330 -36.88 15.68 4.84
CA ARG A 330 -38.02 15.07 5.53
C ARG A 330 -38.87 16.07 6.34
N CYS A 331 -38.28 17.17 6.83
CA CYS A 331 -39.01 18.21 7.56
C CYS A 331 -39.95 19.06 6.70
N LYS A 332 -39.89 18.96 5.37
CA LYS A 332 -40.82 19.62 4.44
C LYS A 332 -42.04 18.74 4.12
N GLN A 333 -42.05 17.48 4.56
CA GLN A 333 -43.18 16.57 4.34
C GLN A 333 -44.29 16.84 5.36
N ASN A 334 -45.55 16.71 4.91
CA ASN A 334 -46.71 16.86 5.77
C ASN A 334 -46.69 15.83 6.91
N GLY A 335 -46.96 16.28 8.14
CA GLY A 335 -46.95 15.44 9.33
C GLY A 335 -45.55 15.13 9.89
N TYR A 336 -44.51 15.88 9.49
CA TYR A 336 -43.18 15.72 10.08
C TYR A 336 -43.18 15.99 11.59
N VAL A 337 -42.64 15.02 12.34
CA VAL A 337 -42.34 15.16 13.77
C VAL A 337 -40.85 15.02 14.00
N MET A 338 -40.26 15.97 14.72
CA MET A 338 -38.83 15.97 15.02
C MET A 338 -38.47 14.79 15.92
N SER A 339 -37.65 13.87 15.42
CA SER A 339 -37.17 12.70 16.17
C SER A 339 -36.13 13.02 17.26
N LYS A 340 -35.66 14.26 17.32
CA LYS A 340 -34.59 14.73 18.20
C LYS A 340 -35.13 15.77 19.17
N ARG A 341 -34.45 15.92 20.31
CA ARG A 341 -34.80 16.93 21.31
C ARG A 341 -34.77 18.32 20.68
N LEU A 342 -35.76 19.15 20.99
CA LEU A 342 -35.77 20.54 20.56
C LEU A 342 -34.62 21.29 21.24
N LEU A 343 -34.00 22.22 20.50
CA LEU A 343 -32.94 23.09 20.99
C LEU A 343 -33.56 24.44 21.40
N THR A 344 -33.64 24.68 22.70
CA THR A 344 -34.36 25.84 23.27
C THR A 344 -33.46 26.79 24.05
N LYS A 345 -32.42 26.27 24.72
CA LYS A 345 -31.54 27.10 25.55
C LYS A 345 -30.62 27.97 24.68
N PRO A 346 -30.61 29.31 24.85
CA PRO A 346 -29.73 30.20 24.09
C PRO A 346 -28.24 29.82 24.18
N GLU A 347 -27.79 29.38 25.37
CA GLU A 347 -26.43 28.95 25.62
C GLU A 347 -26.09 27.66 24.84
N ALA A 348 -27.04 26.73 24.74
CA ALA A 348 -26.88 25.50 23.96
C ALA A 348 -26.81 25.79 22.46
N VAL A 349 -27.62 26.74 21.97
CA VAL A 349 -27.57 27.24 20.57
C VAL A 349 -26.20 27.85 20.28
N ALA A 350 -25.72 28.73 21.16
CA ALA A 350 -24.42 29.38 21.02
C ALA A 350 -23.27 28.35 21.03
N ALA A 351 -23.32 27.38 21.95
CA ALA A 351 -22.33 26.31 22.04
C ALA A 351 -22.31 25.43 20.79
N TYR A 352 -23.48 25.10 20.22
CA TYR A 352 -23.58 24.31 19.01
C TYR A 352 -23.02 25.06 17.79
N ARG A 353 -23.41 26.32 17.57
CA ARG A 353 -22.83 27.17 16.52
C ARG A 353 -21.33 27.26 16.66
N LYS A 354 -20.83 27.57 17.87
CA LYS A 354 -19.40 27.66 18.17
C LYS A 354 -18.67 26.35 17.89
N ALA A 355 -19.26 25.20 18.23
CA ALA A 355 -18.67 23.89 17.96
C ALA A 355 -18.45 23.68 16.45
N ILE A 356 -19.44 23.99 15.61
CA ILE A 356 -19.32 23.90 14.14
C ILE A 356 -18.32 24.94 13.62
N MET A 357 -18.48 26.22 13.99
CA MET A 357 -17.63 27.33 13.52
C MET A 357 -16.15 27.20 13.93
N SER A 358 -15.86 26.41 14.96
CA SER A 358 -14.50 26.15 15.41
C SER A 358 -13.74 25.12 14.55
N THR A 359 -14.44 24.40 13.68
CA THR A 359 -13.87 23.30 12.89
C THR A 359 -13.24 23.81 11.58
N SER A 360 -12.25 23.07 11.07
CA SER A 360 -11.59 23.41 9.81
C SER A 360 -12.57 23.46 8.63
N ILE A 361 -13.56 22.56 8.60
CA ILE A 361 -14.56 22.49 7.53
C ILE A 361 -15.46 23.72 7.44
N TYR A 362 -15.65 24.45 8.54
CA TYR A 362 -16.35 25.72 8.50
C TYR A 362 -15.42 26.88 8.10
N ARG A 363 -14.22 26.93 8.68
CA ARG A 363 -13.25 28.03 8.50
C ARG A 363 -12.54 28.04 7.16
N HIS A 364 -12.48 26.89 6.50
CA HIS A 364 -11.79 26.66 5.23
C HIS A 364 -12.75 25.96 4.28
N ALA A 365 -14.00 26.43 4.21
CA ALA A 365 -15.09 25.71 3.58
C ALA A 365 -14.83 25.47 2.08
N SER A 366 -14.27 26.45 1.37
CA SER A 366 -13.85 26.33 -0.04
C SER A 366 -12.95 25.11 -0.31
N ASP A 367 -12.04 24.77 0.60
CA ASP A 367 -11.15 23.61 0.45
C ASP A 367 -11.83 22.26 0.71
N TYR A 368 -13.06 22.23 1.23
CA TYR A 368 -13.82 21.00 1.47
C TYR A 368 -14.94 20.78 0.46
N MET A 369 -15.35 21.81 -0.27
CA MET A 369 -16.53 21.79 -1.16
C MET A 369 -16.43 20.76 -2.29
N GLN A 370 -15.21 20.37 -2.70
CA GLN A 370 -14.97 19.32 -3.69
C GLN A 370 -15.23 17.90 -3.17
N CYS A 371 -15.53 17.74 -1.87
CA CYS A 371 -15.88 16.47 -1.23
C CYS A 371 -14.86 15.35 -1.54
N ARG A 372 -13.56 15.68 -1.50
CA ARG A 372 -12.50 14.69 -1.72
C ARG A 372 -12.35 13.79 -0.50
N GLU A 373 -12.15 12.52 -0.75
CA GLU A 373 -11.84 11.52 0.28
C GLU A 373 -10.50 10.88 -0.05
N THR A 374 -9.63 10.76 0.96
CA THR A 374 -8.27 10.23 0.78
C THR A 374 -8.15 8.74 1.06
N TYR A 375 -9.25 8.02 1.36
CA TYR A 375 -9.23 6.63 1.85
C TYR A 375 -8.45 5.61 0.99
N TRP A 376 -8.28 5.87 -0.31
CA TRP A 376 -7.49 5.01 -1.18
C TRP A 376 -6.01 4.99 -0.79
N ILE A 377 -5.47 6.12 -0.31
CA ILE A 377 -4.08 6.18 0.14
C ILE A 377 -3.86 5.38 1.41
N GLU A 378 -4.85 5.33 2.30
CA GLU A 378 -4.83 4.47 3.50
C GLU A 378 -4.90 2.98 3.15
N SER A 379 -5.61 2.66 2.07
CA SER A 379 -5.63 1.30 1.51
C SER A 379 -4.27 0.94 0.91
N LEU A 380 -3.60 1.88 0.23
CA LEU A 380 -2.21 1.70 -0.22
C LEU A 380 -1.26 1.51 0.97
N HIS A 381 -1.39 2.29 2.04
CA HIS A 381 -0.59 2.12 3.26
C HIS A 381 -0.71 0.71 3.84
N SER A 382 -1.89 0.09 3.72
CA SER A 382 -2.11 -1.30 4.13
C SER A 382 -1.35 -2.29 3.24
N VAL A 383 -1.25 -2.05 1.92
CA VAL A 383 -0.41 -2.85 1.02
C VAL A 383 1.08 -2.63 1.32
N MET A 384 1.50 -1.40 1.59
CA MET A 384 2.88 -1.10 1.99
C MET A 384 3.31 -1.83 3.27
N LEU A 385 2.38 -2.15 4.18
CA LEU A 385 2.67 -2.94 5.38
C LEU A 385 3.02 -4.40 5.09
N ILE A 386 2.55 -4.97 3.96
CA ILE A 386 2.93 -6.32 3.52
C ILE A 386 4.44 -6.38 3.26
N TYR A 387 4.98 -5.32 2.64
CA TYR A 387 6.36 -5.26 2.20
C TYR A 387 7.30 -4.60 3.21
N ALA A 388 6.84 -3.60 3.97
CA ALA A 388 7.61 -2.93 5.00
C ALA A 388 6.76 -2.70 6.25
N ALA A 389 6.77 -3.66 7.17
CA ALA A 389 6.02 -3.55 8.42
C ALA A 389 6.56 -2.42 9.31
N LYS A 390 5.67 -1.68 10.00
CA LYS A 390 6.07 -0.54 10.86
C LYS A 390 6.94 -0.90 12.07
N GLN A 391 7.01 -2.17 12.43
CA GLN A 391 7.75 -2.64 13.60
C GLN A 391 9.18 -3.05 13.28
N ILE A 392 9.56 -3.03 12.00
CA ILE A 392 10.86 -3.50 11.54
C ILE A 392 11.65 -2.31 11.01
N HIS A 393 12.90 -2.17 11.48
CA HIS A 393 13.82 -1.17 10.97
C HIS A 393 14.54 -1.73 9.74
N TYR A 394 14.25 -1.17 8.57
CA TYR A 394 14.93 -1.51 7.32
C TYR A 394 16.08 -0.53 7.07
N GLY A 395 17.14 -0.97 6.38
CA GLY A 395 18.10 -0.03 5.79
C GLY A 395 17.52 0.61 4.53
N ASP A 396 18.03 1.78 4.13
CA ASP A 396 17.51 2.63 3.05
C ASP A 396 17.27 1.85 1.74
N ASP A 397 18.25 1.06 1.28
CA ASP A 397 18.13 0.22 0.07
C ASP A 397 16.96 -0.77 0.15
N SER A 398 16.84 -1.48 1.29
CA SER A 398 15.79 -2.47 1.49
C SER A 398 14.43 -1.81 1.62
N TYR A 399 14.35 -0.68 2.32
CA TYR A 399 13.12 0.09 2.48
C TYR A 399 12.60 0.59 1.13
N ASN A 400 13.47 1.20 0.32
CA ASN A 400 13.12 1.73 -0.99
C ASN A 400 12.62 0.64 -1.92
N MET A 401 13.34 -0.48 -2.04
CA MET A 401 12.91 -1.63 -2.84
C MET A 401 11.56 -2.19 -2.36
N ARG A 402 11.33 -2.25 -1.04
CA ARG A 402 10.06 -2.72 -0.48
C ARG A 402 8.90 -1.77 -0.81
N MET A 403 9.12 -0.46 -0.82
CA MET A 403 8.13 0.52 -1.29
C MET A 403 7.85 0.37 -2.77
N GLU A 404 8.88 0.18 -3.60
CA GLU A 404 8.74 -0.06 -5.04
C GLU A 404 7.93 -1.35 -5.32
N LEU A 405 8.17 -2.43 -4.59
CA LEU A 405 7.38 -3.67 -4.69
C LEU A 405 5.92 -3.47 -4.24
N ALA A 406 5.68 -2.68 -3.20
CA ALA A 406 4.32 -2.36 -2.76
C ALA A 406 3.56 -1.53 -3.81
N ILE A 407 4.24 -0.62 -4.50
CA ILE A 407 3.67 0.18 -5.60
C ILE A 407 3.30 -0.72 -6.77
N LEU A 408 4.15 -1.70 -7.11
CA LEU A 408 3.86 -2.67 -8.15
C LEU A 408 2.64 -3.54 -7.81
N ASP A 409 2.54 -4.08 -6.59
CA ASP A 409 1.34 -4.82 -6.14
C ASP A 409 0.10 -3.92 -6.24
N TRP A 410 0.19 -2.68 -5.75
CA TRP A 410 -0.94 -1.76 -5.78
C TRP A 410 -1.38 -1.40 -7.20
N ASN A 411 -0.46 -0.96 -8.06
CA ASN A 411 -0.80 -0.50 -9.41
C ASN A 411 -1.35 -1.62 -10.28
N GLU A 412 -0.93 -2.87 -10.06
CA GLU A 412 -1.48 -4.04 -10.74
C GLU A 412 -2.89 -4.38 -10.22
N ASN A 413 -3.15 -4.21 -8.92
CA ASN A 413 -4.38 -4.67 -8.26
C ASN A 413 -5.37 -3.57 -7.86
N ALA A 414 -5.11 -2.31 -8.23
CA ALA A 414 -6.04 -1.20 -8.08
C ALA A 414 -7.23 -1.36 -9.03
N ASN A 415 -8.44 -1.04 -8.55
CA ASN A 415 -9.70 -1.15 -9.30
C ASN A 415 -10.02 -2.55 -9.86
N ARG A 416 -9.64 -3.62 -9.16
CA ARG A 416 -10.09 -4.97 -9.51
C ARG A 416 -11.61 -5.02 -9.67
N GLU A 417 -12.05 -5.68 -10.72
CA GLU A 417 -13.47 -5.89 -10.99
C GLU A 417 -14.10 -6.80 -9.92
N ALA A 418 -15.42 -6.66 -9.75
CA ALA A 418 -16.17 -7.57 -8.90
C ALA A 418 -16.44 -8.87 -9.66
N SER A 419 -16.01 -10.00 -9.11
CA SER A 419 -16.31 -11.34 -9.64
C SER A 419 -17.74 -11.77 -9.29
N SER A 420 -18.28 -11.31 -8.16
CA SER A 420 -19.64 -11.57 -7.74
C SER A 420 -20.11 -10.56 -6.68
N LEU A 421 -21.42 -10.55 -6.42
CA LEU A 421 -22.03 -9.82 -5.31
C LEU A 421 -22.45 -10.84 -4.24
N GLN A 422 -21.94 -10.69 -3.03
CA GLN A 422 -22.33 -11.51 -1.90
C GLN A 422 -23.19 -10.69 -0.93
N MET A 423 -24.36 -11.22 -0.59
CA MET A 423 -25.24 -10.66 0.42
C MET A 423 -24.74 -11.08 1.80
N TYR A 424 -24.15 -10.15 2.56
CA TYR A 424 -23.87 -10.41 3.98
C TYR A 424 -25.05 -9.95 4.82
N GLN A 425 -25.61 -10.87 5.60
CA GLN A 425 -26.52 -10.52 6.68
C GLN A 425 -25.67 -10.12 7.89
N HIS A 426 -25.68 -8.82 8.24
CA HIS A 426 -24.96 -8.35 9.41
C HIS A 426 -25.62 -8.90 10.68
N ALA A 427 -24.89 -9.71 11.47
CA ALA A 427 -25.43 -10.29 12.71
C ALA A 427 -25.98 -9.25 13.71
N ARG A 428 -25.42 -8.02 13.70
CA ARG A 428 -25.89 -6.89 14.53
C ARG A 428 -27.06 -6.10 13.93
N HIS A 429 -27.33 -6.28 12.64
CA HIS A 429 -28.39 -5.58 11.90
C HIS A 429 -28.98 -6.53 10.84
N PRO A 430 -29.76 -7.55 11.26
CA PRO A 430 -30.19 -8.65 10.39
C PRO A 430 -31.09 -8.22 9.23
N ASN A 431 -31.72 -7.04 9.32
CA ASN A 431 -32.55 -6.47 8.25
C ASN A 431 -31.71 -5.66 7.22
N ARG A 432 -30.40 -5.52 7.44
CA ARG A 432 -29.51 -4.80 6.55
C ARG A 432 -28.77 -5.81 5.69
N LEU A 433 -29.38 -6.15 4.55
CA LEU A 433 -28.69 -6.81 3.46
C LEU A 433 -27.81 -5.76 2.78
N ALA A 434 -26.50 -5.91 2.89
CA ALA A 434 -25.55 -5.08 2.16
C ALA A 434 -24.86 -5.96 1.12
N GLU A 435 -25.06 -5.61 -0.15
CA GLU A 435 -24.29 -6.20 -1.24
C GLU A 435 -22.82 -5.86 -1.04
N THR A 436 -22.00 -6.89 -0.88
CA THR A 436 -20.56 -6.77 -0.78
C THR A 436 -19.96 -7.30 -2.08
N ARG A 437 -19.19 -6.46 -2.76
CA ARG A 437 -18.46 -6.85 -3.97
C ARG A 437 -17.34 -7.82 -3.58
N VAL A 438 -17.40 -9.03 -4.10
CA VAL A 438 -16.27 -9.97 -4.07
C VAL A 438 -15.41 -9.62 -5.28
N LEU A 439 -14.15 -9.24 -5.05
CA LEU A 439 -13.25 -8.83 -6.12
C LEU A 439 -12.60 -10.06 -6.78
N THR A 440 -12.19 -9.93 -8.04
CA THR A 440 -11.36 -10.92 -8.72
C THR A 440 -10.05 -11.17 -7.97
N SER A 441 -9.49 -12.38 -8.10
CA SER A 441 -8.21 -12.73 -7.48
C SER A 441 -7.12 -11.76 -7.88
N LYS A 442 -6.23 -11.42 -6.93
CA LYS A 442 -5.06 -10.59 -7.23
C LYS A 442 -4.16 -11.29 -8.25
N THR A 443 -3.55 -10.51 -9.12
CA THR A 443 -2.46 -10.94 -9.99
C THR A 443 -1.14 -10.39 -9.49
N PHE A 444 -0.04 -11.00 -9.92
CA PHE A 444 1.32 -10.62 -9.52
C PHE A 444 2.30 -10.70 -10.71
N HIS A 445 1.87 -10.25 -11.89
CA HIS A 445 2.65 -10.23 -13.12
C HIS A 445 3.96 -9.46 -12.97
N PHE A 446 3.99 -8.40 -12.15
CA PHE A 446 5.22 -7.67 -11.85
C PHE A 446 6.35 -8.57 -11.34
N ARG A 447 6.04 -9.69 -10.66
CA ARG A 447 7.04 -10.64 -10.17
C ARG A 447 7.79 -11.28 -11.32
N GLU A 448 7.04 -11.74 -12.34
CA GLU A 448 7.63 -12.32 -13.54
C GLU A 448 8.38 -11.27 -14.37
N THR A 449 7.88 -10.03 -14.46
CA THR A 449 8.61 -8.95 -15.13
C THR A 449 9.96 -8.63 -14.48
N ILE A 450 10.00 -8.56 -13.14
CA ILE A 450 11.24 -8.38 -12.38
C ILE A 450 12.18 -9.55 -12.62
N TRP A 451 11.66 -10.77 -12.53
CA TRP A 451 12.49 -11.96 -12.71
C TRP A 451 13.04 -12.06 -14.12
N SER A 452 12.21 -11.90 -15.15
CA SER A 452 12.62 -11.95 -16.54
C SER A 452 13.73 -10.94 -16.83
N THR A 453 13.56 -9.71 -16.34
CA THR A 453 14.59 -8.68 -16.44
C THR A 453 15.88 -9.11 -15.73
N PHE A 454 15.78 -9.52 -14.46
CA PHE A 454 16.94 -9.88 -13.64
C PHE A 454 17.68 -11.08 -14.21
N PHE A 455 16.95 -12.07 -14.71
CA PHE A 455 17.48 -13.27 -15.34
C PHE A 455 18.27 -12.91 -16.60
N ASN A 456 17.73 -12.09 -17.48
CA ASN A 456 18.39 -11.70 -18.72
C ASN A 456 19.69 -10.90 -18.49
N ILE A 457 19.80 -10.15 -17.39
CA ILE A 457 21.04 -9.44 -17.02
C ILE A 457 22.12 -10.40 -16.51
N ASN A 458 21.73 -11.53 -15.92
CA ASN A 458 22.62 -12.43 -15.18
C ASN A 458 22.77 -13.83 -15.80
N LYS A 459 22.15 -14.10 -16.96
CA LYS A 459 22.20 -15.41 -17.62
C LYS A 459 23.61 -15.77 -18.10
#